data_AF-Q5IJB4-F1
#
_entry.id   AF-Q5IJB4-F1
#
_cell.length_a   1.000
_cell.length_b   1.000
_cell.length_c   1.000
_cell.angle_alpha   90.00
_cell.angle_beta   90.00
_cell.angle_gamma   90.00
#
_symmetry.space_group_name_H-M   'P 1'
#
loop_
_entity.id
_entity.type
_entity.pdbx_description
1 polymer ?
#
loop_
_entity_poly.entity_id
_entity_poly.type
_entity_poly.pdbx_seq_one_letter_code
_entity_poly.pdbx_strand_id
1 'polypeptide(L)'
;CQIAYSRIEGDHIVCAAYSHELPRYGIKVGLTNYAAAYCTGLLVARRLLQRLGLDSLYAGATEVTGDEFNVEPVDNGPGAFRCYLDVGLARTTTGARVFGAMKGA
;
A
#
# COMPACT_ATOMS: atom_id res chain seq x y z
N CYS A 1 6.09 -1.27 -4.96
CA CYS A 1 5.45 -2.08 -3.92
C CYS A 1 4.76 -3.27 -4.55
N GLN A 2 4.81 -4.43 -3.91
CA GLN A 2 4.13 -5.64 -4.37
C GLN A 2 3.39 -6.28 -3.19
N ILE A 3 2.29 -6.96 -3.47
CA ILE A 3 1.59 -7.81 -2.51
C ILE A 3 1.74 -9.23 -3.02
N ALA A 4 2.35 -10.09 -2.21
CA ALA A 4 2.69 -11.45 -2.54
C ALA A 4 2.29 -12.40 -1.41
N TYR A 5 2.12 -13.67 -1.76
CA TYR A 5 2.03 -14.76 -0.80
C TYR A 5 2.79 -15.96 -1.33
N SER A 6 3.32 -16.78 -0.42
CA SER A 6 4.20 -17.88 -0.79
C SER A 6 3.43 -19.14 -1.19
N ARG A 7 3.92 -19.82 -2.23
CA ARG A 7 3.57 -21.20 -2.60
C ARG A 7 4.84 -22.03 -2.77
N ILE A 8 4.71 -23.35 -2.82
CA ILE A 8 5.84 -24.29 -2.98
C ILE A 8 6.62 -24.02 -4.28
N GLU A 9 5.91 -23.66 -5.36
CA GLU A 9 6.50 -23.34 -6.67
C GLU A 9 7.15 -21.94 -6.74
N GLY A 10 6.96 -21.10 -5.71
CA GLY A 10 7.44 -19.73 -5.65
C GLY A 10 6.38 -18.75 -5.14
N ASP A 11 6.78 -17.49 -4.98
CA ASP A 11 5.87 -16.42 -4.53
C ASP A 11 4.92 -15.99 -5.65
N HIS A 12 3.64 -15.85 -5.30
CA HIS A 12 2.60 -15.40 -6.19
C HIS A 12 2.30 -13.93 -5.97
N ILE A 13 2.55 -13.10 -6.98
CA ILE A 13 2.26 -11.67 -6.92
C ILE A 13 0.77 -11.43 -7.21
N VAL A 14 0.05 -10.89 -6.23
CA VAL A 14 -1.37 -10.52 -6.34
C VAL A 14 -1.53 -9.18 -7.04
N CYS A 15 -0.71 -8.19 -6.68
CA CYS A 15 -0.67 -6.90 -7.36
C CYS A 15 0.68 -6.22 -7.17
N ALA A 16 0.95 -5.24 -8.03
CA ALA A 16 2.16 -4.43 -8.00
C ALA A 16 1.80 -2.98 -8.31
N ALA A 17 2.57 -2.05 -7.74
CA ALA A 17 2.59 -0.64 -8.13
C ALA A 17 4.03 -0.12 -8.14
N TYR A 18 4.33 0.82 -9.05
CA TYR A 18 5.67 1.32 -9.29
C TYR A 18 5.70 2.83 -9.32
N SER A 19 6.73 3.44 -8.73
CA SER A 19 6.83 4.90 -8.74
C SER A 19 6.95 5.52 -10.14
N HIS A 20 7.44 4.75 -11.13
CA HIS A 20 7.52 5.22 -12.52
C HIS A 20 6.14 5.35 -13.20
N GLU A 21 5.07 4.84 -12.58
CA GLU A 21 3.70 5.02 -13.07
C GLU A 21 3.01 6.25 -12.45
N LEU A 22 3.59 6.84 -11.38
CA LEU A 22 3.08 8.05 -10.73
C LEU A 22 2.98 9.30 -11.63
N PRO A 23 3.80 9.47 -12.69
CA PRO A 23 3.59 10.56 -13.66
C PRO A 23 2.18 10.59 -14.28
N ARG A 24 1.49 9.43 -14.37
CA ARG A 24 0.09 9.35 -14.84
C ARG A 24 -0.90 10.00 -13.87
N TYR A 25 -0.51 10.19 -12.62
CA TYR A 25 -1.33 10.73 -11.54
C TYR A 25 -0.87 12.13 -11.10
N GLY A 26 0.00 12.78 -11.88
CA GLY A 26 0.44 14.17 -11.66
C GLY A 26 1.83 14.33 -11.03
N ILE A 27 2.45 13.27 -10.51
CA ILE A 27 3.79 13.33 -9.90
C ILE A 27 4.85 13.05 -10.97
N LYS A 28 5.37 14.10 -11.61
CA LYS A 28 6.27 13.97 -12.77
C LYS A 28 7.73 13.66 -12.42
N VAL A 29 8.18 14.10 -11.24
CA VAL A 29 9.58 14.00 -10.79
C VAL A 29 9.65 13.64 -9.31
N GLY A 30 10.83 13.31 -8.79
CA GLY A 30 11.00 12.98 -7.37
C GLY A 30 10.41 11.61 -6.99
N LEU A 31 10.40 10.65 -7.90
CA LEU A 31 9.69 9.37 -7.80
C LEU A 31 10.23 8.41 -6.72
N THR A 32 11.28 8.80 -6.00
CA THR A 32 11.94 7.96 -4.98
C THR A 32 11.99 8.63 -3.60
N ASN A 33 11.35 9.80 -3.44
CA ASN A 33 11.25 10.50 -2.15
C ASN A 33 10.18 9.85 -1.24
N TYR A 34 10.03 10.37 -0.02
CA TYR A 34 9.07 9.84 0.95
C TYR A 34 7.61 9.96 0.46
N ALA A 35 7.24 11.09 -0.15
CA ALA A 35 5.91 11.32 -0.69
C ALA A 35 5.56 10.32 -1.82
N ALA A 36 6.50 10.06 -2.73
CA ALA A 36 6.32 9.06 -3.78
C ALA A 36 6.20 7.65 -3.23
N ALA A 37 6.90 7.32 -2.14
CA ALA A 37 6.72 6.04 -1.44
C ALA A 37 5.30 5.89 -0.87
N TYR A 38 4.79 6.94 -0.20
CA TYR A 38 3.40 7.00 0.27
C TYR A 38 2.40 6.84 -0.86
N CYS A 39 2.52 7.62 -1.94
CA CYS A 39 1.65 7.51 -3.11
C CYS A 39 1.70 6.12 -3.76
N THR A 40 2.87 5.47 -3.79
CA THR A 40 3.01 4.11 -4.33
C THR A 40 2.36 3.05 -3.43
N GLY A 41 2.44 3.24 -2.09
CA GLY A 41 1.69 2.44 -1.11
C GLY A 41 0.18 2.54 -1.32
N LEU A 42 -0.32 3.78 -1.41
CA LEU A 42 -1.73 4.06 -1.67
C LEU A 42 -2.20 3.47 -3.00
N LEU A 43 -1.39 3.60 -4.05
CA LEU A 43 -1.72 3.05 -5.35
C LEU A 43 -1.83 1.51 -5.33
N VAL A 44 -0.92 0.80 -4.65
CA VAL A 44 -1.00 -0.67 -4.58
C VAL A 44 -2.20 -1.13 -3.74
N ALA A 45 -2.53 -0.43 -2.65
CA ALA A 45 -3.68 -0.75 -1.82
C ALA A 45 -5.01 -0.52 -2.55
N ARG A 46 -5.19 0.64 -3.20
CA ARG A 46 -6.40 0.90 -4.01
C ARG A 46 -6.54 -0.09 -5.17
N ARG A 47 -5.43 -0.43 -5.84
CA ARG A 47 -5.43 -1.43 -6.92
C ARG A 47 -5.78 -2.84 -6.42
N LEU A 48 -5.31 -3.23 -5.23
CA LEU A 48 -5.68 -4.49 -4.60
C LEU A 48 -7.16 -4.53 -4.25
N LEU A 49 -7.67 -3.52 -3.52
CA LEU A 49 -9.06 -3.50 -3.08
C LEU A 49 -10.02 -3.47 -4.27
N GLN A 50 -9.70 -2.74 -5.33
CA GLN A 50 -10.49 -2.74 -6.56
C GLN A 50 -10.51 -4.14 -7.21
N ARG A 51 -9.37 -4.84 -7.24
CA ARG A 51 -9.29 -6.22 -7.76
C ARG A 51 -10.10 -7.21 -6.92
N LEU A 52 -10.22 -6.98 -5.62
CA LEU A 52 -10.99 -7.82 -4.69
C LEU A 52 -12.47 -7.40 -4.56
N GLY A 53 -12.88 -6.27 -5.17
CA GLY A 53 -14.23 -5.72 -5.04
C GLY A 53 -14.54 -5.16 -3.64
N LEU A 54 -13.51 -4.70 -2.93
CA LEU A 54 -13.57 -4.18 -1.55
C LEU A 54 -13.34 -2.67 -1.46
N ASP A 55 -13.14 -2.00 -2.58
CA ASP A 55 -12.69 -0.61 -2.68
C ASP A 55 -13.72 0.41 -2.17
N SER A 56 -15.02 0.08 -2.28
CA SER A 56 -16.12 0.90 -1.77
C SER A 56 -16.38 0.70 -0.27
N LEU A 57 -16.22 -0.53 0.24
CA LEU A 57 -16.36 -0.84 1.67
C LEU A 57 -15.21 -0.24 2.49
N TYR A 58 -13.99 -0.39 2.00
CA TYR A 58 -12.78 0.05 2.69
C TYR A 58 -12.17 1.24 1.96
N ALA A 59 -12.76 2.42 2.13
CA ALA A 59 -12.26 3.67 1.56
C ALA A 59 -10.92 4.11 2.19
N GLY A 60 -10.69 3.76 3.46
CA GLY A 60 -9.53 4.21 4.24
C GLY A 60 -9.69 5.67 4.70
N ALA A 61 -8.57 6.32 5.05
CA ALA A 61 -8.55 7.73 5.42
C ALA A 61 -8.58 8.62 4.17
N THR A 62 -9.70 9.31 3.93
CA THR A 62 -9.87 10.23 2.78
C THR A 62 -9.16 11.56 2.99
N GLU A 63 -9.03 12.00 4.24
CA GLU A 63 -8.24 13.15 4.64
C GLU A 63 -6.94 12.69 5.31
N VAL A 64 -5.81 13.24 4.87
CA VAL A 64 -4.47 12.85 5.35
C VAL A 64 -4.08 13.72 6.54
N THR A 65 -4.22 13.21 7.76
CA THR A 65 -3.86 13.94 9.00
C THR A 65 -2.45 13.63 9.51
N GLY A 66 -1.93 12.44 9.20
CA GLY A 66 -0.65 11.94 9.71
C GLY A 66 -0.76 11.16 11.03
N ASP A 67 -1.95 11.07 11.61
CA ASP A 67 -2.20 10.31 12.84
C ASP A 67 -2.15 8.79 12.60
N GLU A 68 -2.05 8.02 13.68
CA GLU A 68 -2.22 6.57 13.61
C GLU A 68 -3.63 6.21 13.12
N PHE A 69 -3.71 5.30 12.16
CA PHE A 69 -4.98 4.85 11.58
C PHE A 69 -4.86 3.37 11.24
N ASN A 70 -5.81 2.58 11.74
CA ASN A 70 -5.97 1.17 11.42
C ASN A 70 -7.38 0.96 10.89
N VAL A 71 -7.51 0.22 9.78
CA VAL A 71 -8.81 -0.09 9.21
C VAL A 71 -9.46 -1.18 10.05
N GLU A 72 -10.62 -0.86 10.63
CA GLU A 72 -11.46 -1.83 11.32
C GLU A 72 -12.37 -2.58 10.33
N PRO A 73 -12.63 -3.88 10.56
CA PRO A 73 -13.56 -4.64 9.73
C PRO A 73 -15.00 -4.12 9.91
N VAL A 74 -15.85 -4.35 8.91
CA VAL A 74 -17.28 -4.05 9.03
C VAL A 74 -17.99 -5.18 9.78
N ASP A 75 -19.01 -4.87 10.58
CA ASP A 75 -19.67 -5.87 11.44
C ASP A 75 -20.31 -7.02 10.65
N ASN A 76 -20.93 -6.73 9.51
CA ASN A 76 -21.67 -7.68 8.69
C ASN A 76 -21.18 -7.66 7.23
N GLY A 77 -19.93 -8.06 7.00
CA GLY A 77 -19.35 -8.09 5.67
C GLY A 77 -18.02 -8.83 5.57
N PRO A 78 -17.38 -8.83 4.39
CA PRO A 78 -16.03 -9.38 4.23
C PRO A 78 -15.05 -8.58 5.09
N GLY A 79 -14.11 -9.26 5.74
CA GLY A 79 -13.11 -8.60 6.57
C GLY A 79 -12.14 -7.72 5.77
N ALA A 80 -11.49 -6.78 6.46
CA ALA A 80 -10.45 -5.95 5.87
C ALA A 80 -9.28 -6.83 5.39
N PHE A 81 -8.69 -6.48 4.24
CA PHE A 81 -7.56 -7.22 3.72
C PHE A 81 -6.35 -7.05 4.65
N ARG A 82 -5.85 -8.16 5.18
CA ARG A 82 -4.69 -8.16 6.08
C ARG A 82 -3.42 -8.49 5.31
N CYS A 83 -2.41 -7.65 5.46
CA CYS A 83 -1.09 -7.83 4.88
C CYS A 83 0.00 -7.54 5.92
N TYR A 84 1.19 -8.11 5.73
CA TYR A 84 2.37 -7.84 6.56
C TYR A 84 3.44 -7.14 5.73
N LEU A 85 4.16 -6.20 6.33
CA LEU A 85 5.25 -5.52 5.64
C LEU A 85 6.51 -6.40 5.64
N ASP A 86 7.05 -6.61 4.45
CA ASP A 86 8.42 -7.10 4.25
C ASP A 86 9.35 -5.93 3.88
N VAL A 87 10.35 -5.67 4.71
CA VAL A 87 11.37 -4.62 4.49
C VAL A 87 12.65 -5.16 3.85
N GLY A 88 12.75 -6.48 3.66
CA GLY A 88 13.96 -7.17 3.24
C GLY A 88 15.13 -6.84 4.16
N LEU A 89 16.23 -6.37 3.56
CA LEU A 89 17.47 -6.01 4.26
C LEU A 89 17.53 -4.52 4.66
N ALA A 90 16.45 -3.76 4.46
CA ALA A 90 16.43 -2.34 4.80
C ALA A 90 16.45 -2.14 6.32
N ARG A 91 17.28 -1.20 6.81
CA ARG A 91 17.31 -0.83 8.22
C ARG A 91 16.05 -0.04 8.59
N THR A 92 15.35 -0.49 9.62
CA THR A 92 14.12 0.13 10.16
C THR A 92 14.44 1.29 11.11
N THR A 93 14.89 2.43 10.57
CA THR A 93 15.09 3.66 11.35
C THR A 93 13.88 4.59 11.25
N THR A 94 13.68 5.43 12.26
CA THR A 94 12.69 6.52 12.21
C THR A 94 12.89 7.38 10.95
N GLY A 95 11.80 7.63 10.22
CA GLY A 95 11.84 8.37 8.95
C GLY A 95 12.22 7.56 7.71
N ALA A 96 12.46 6.26 7.83
CA ALA A 96 12.71 5.42 6.65
C ALA A 96 11.50 5.40 5.70
N ARG A 97 11.74 5.62 4.41
CA ARG A 97 10.68 5.70 3.39
C ARG A 97 9.87 4.42 3.18
N VAL A 98 10.38 3.27 3.63
CA VAL A 98 9.61 2.00 3.63
C VAL A 98 8.34 2.13 4.47
N PHE A 99 8.39 2.90 5.56
CA PHE A 99 7.23 3.22 6.38
C PHE A 99 6.29 4.24 5.73
N GLY A 100 6.80 5.07 4.80
CA GLY A 100 5.95 5.90 3.94
C GLY A 100 5.05 5.04 3.06
N ALA A 101 5.60 3.99 2.44
CA ALA A 101 4.80 3.03 1.67
C ALA A 101 3.83 2.23 2.56
N MET A 102 4.24 1.85 3.78
CA MET A 102 3.34 1.22 4.76
C MET A 102 2.17 2.14 5.11
N LYS A 103 2.42 3.43 5.38
CA LYS A 103 1.38 4.39 5.77
C LYS A 103 0.43 4.75 4.62
N GLY A 104 0.90 4.65 3.38
CA GLY A 104 0.07 4.86 2.21
C GLY A 104 -0.83 3.67 1.89
N ALA A 105 -0.36 2.45 2.18
CA ALA A 105 -1.10 1.21 1.94
C ALA A 105 -2.22 1.00 2.98
#